data_AF-A0A4U3I8U1-F1
#
_entry.id   AF-A0A4U3I8U1-F1
#
_cell.length_a   1.000
_cell.length_b   1.000
_cell.length_c   1.000
_cell.angle_alpha   90.00
_cell.angle_beta   90.00
_cell.angle_gamma   90.00
#
_symmetry.space_group_name_H-M   'P 1'
#
loop_
_entity.id
_entity.type
_entity.pdbx_description
1 polymer ?
#
loop_
_entity_poly.entity_id
_entity_poly.type
_entity_poly.pdbx_seq_one_letter_code
_entity_poly.pdbx_strand_id
1 'polypeptide(L)'
;MSKPFDMELFLAGVLTGSHATRQRHVRQAKIIQTEIAERWQRKTPWAWQRKHVVWFLEHRLDRRNGATRYYYLLTVRLIVRRLEKSWTLPPRERI
;
A
#
# COMPACT_ATOMS: atom_id res chain seq x y z
N MET A 1 -7.65 -6.77 22.12
CA MET A 1 -6.96 -5.85 21.20
C MET A 1 -7.80 -4.60 21.02
N SER A 2 -7.26 -3.44 21.37
CA SER A 2 -7.84 -2.12 21.13
C SER A 2 -7.87 -1.82 19.62
N LYS A 3 -8.98 -1.21 19.15
CA LYS A 3 -9.29 -0.62 17.83
C LYS A 3 -8.38 -0.96 16.62
N PRO A 4 -8.92 -1.49 15.50
CA PRO A 4 -8.18 -1.64 14.24
C PRO A 4 -7.49 -0.34 13.81
N PHE A 5 -6.30 -0.47 13.21
CA PHE A 5 -5.58 0.68 12.67
C PHE A 5 -6.41 1.36 11.56
N ASP A 6 -6.60 2.67 11.69
CA ASP A 6 -7.40 3.45 10.75
C ASP A 6 -6.55 3.88 9.55
N MET A 7 -6.65 3.10 8.46
CA MET A 7 -5.93 3.36 7.22
C MET A 7 -6.41 4.62 6.50
N GLU A 8 -7.69 4.99 6.66
CA GLU A 8 -8.24 6.18 6.00
C GLU A 8 -7.71 7.43 6.67
N LEU A 9 -7.74 7.48 8.01
CA LEU A 9 -7.13 8.56 8.77
C LEU A 9 -5.61 8.66 8.50
N PHE A 10 -4.92 7.52 8.40
CA PHE A 10 -3.50 7.50 8.06
C PHE A 10 -3.21 8.17 6.72
N LEU A 11 -4.02 7.91 5.68
CA LEU A 11 -3.81 8.42 4.33
C LEU A 11 -4.43 9.80 4.06
N ALA A 12 -5.26 10.33 4.96
CA ALA A 12 -6.03 11.56 4.74
C ALA A 12 -5.17 12.75 4.27
N GLY A 13 -3.94 12.89 4.77
CA GLY A 13 -3.03 13.98 4.39
C GLY A 13 -2.37 13.84 3.01
N VAL A 14 -2.46 12.68 2.35
CA VAL A 14 -1.85 12.44 1.03
C VAL A 14 -2.86 12.06 -0.05
N LEU A 15 -4.10 11.80 0.32
CA LEU A 15 -5.17 11.44 -0.62
C LEU A 15 -5.68 12.67 -1.35
N THR A 16 -5.56 12.66 -2.68
CA THR A 16 -6.04 13.72 -3.56
C THR A 16 -6.99 13.18 -4.63
N GLY A 17 -7.69 14.08 -5.32
CA GLY A 17 -8.60 13.74 -6.42
C GLY A 17 -10.01 13.33 -5.99
N SER A 18 -10.73 12.69 -6.92
CA SER A 18 -12.15 12.36 -6.74
C SER A 18 -12.40 11.44 -5.53
N HIS A 19 -13.62 11.49 -4.99
CA HIS A 19 -14.02 10.58 -3.92
C HIS A 19 -13.82 9.10 -4.30
N ALA A 20 -14.17 8.72 -5.53
CA ALA A 20 -14.01 7.36 -6.03
C ALA A 20 -12.52 6.92 -6.08
N THR A 21 -11.64 7.82 -6.50
CA THR A 21 -10.18 7.58 -6.52
C THR A 21 -9.64 7.40 -5.11
N ARG A 22 -10.02 8.28 -4.18
CA ARG A 22 -9.58 8.19 -2.77
C ARG A 22 -10.02 6.88 -2.12
N GLN A 23 -11.29 6.48 -2.31
CA GLN A 23 -11.81 5.21 -1.79
C GLN A 23 -11.10 3.99 -2.38
N ARG A 24 -10.68 4.04 -3.66
CA ARG A 24 -9.86 2.97 -4.25
C ARG A 24 -8.54 2.80 -3.50
N HIS A 25 -7.82 3.89 -3.26
CA HIS A 25 -6.55 3.85 -2.54
C HIS A 25 -6.72 3.33 -1.11
N VAL A 26 -7.76 3.76 -0.38
CA VAL A 26 -8.04 3.26 0.97
C VAL A 26 -8.29 1.76 0.96
N ARG A 27 -9.13 1.25 0.03
CA ARG A 27 -9.39 -0.19 -0.08
C ARG A 27 -8.12 -0.99 -0.38
N GLN A 28 -7.30 -0.53 -1.34
CA GLN A 28 -6.05 -1.20 -1.68
C GLN A 28 -5.03 -1.16 -0.53
N ALA A 29 -4.95 -0.05 0.20
CA ALA A 29 -4.05 0.08 1.34
C ALA A 29 -4.43 -0.86 2.50
N LYS A 30 -5.73 -1.07 2.74
CA LYS A 30 -6.22 -2.07 3.70
C LYS A 30 -5.82 -3.49 3.30
N ILE A 31 -5.90 -3.83 2.01
CA ILE A 31 -5.45 -5.14 1.49
C ILE A 31 -3.94 -5.31 1.69
N ILE A 32 -3.14 -4.29 1.33
CA ILE A 32 -1.68 -4.30 1.55
C ILE A 32 -1.37 -4.53 3.03
N GLN A 33 -2.09 -3.86 3.93
CA GLN A 33 -1.91 -4.00 5.36
C GLN A 33 -2.20 -5.41 5.86
N THR A 34 -3.33 -6.00 5.47
CA THR A 34 -3.68 -7.37 5.86
C THR A 34 -2.59 -8.34 5.43
N GLU A 35 -2.14 -8.27 4.16
CA GLU A 35 -1.14 -9.18 3.59
C GLU A 35 0.24 -9.03 4.24
N ILE A 36 0.66 -7.79 4.55
CA ILE A 36 1.91 -7.53 5.28
C ILE A 36 1.80 -8.00 6.74
N ALA A 37 0.65 -7.79 7.37
CA ALA A 37 0.40 -8.20 8.75
C ALA A 37 0.37 -9.73 8.89
N GLU A 38 -0.27 -10.43 7.96
CA GLU A 38 -0.30 -11.90 7.92
C GLU A 38 1.12 -12.47 7.81
N ARG A 39 1.94 -11.93 6.91
CA ARG A 39 3.30 -12.45 6.67
C ARG A 39 4.33 -12.07 7.72
N TRP A 40 4.30 -10.84 8.25
CA TRP A 40 5.37 -10.33 9.14
C TRP A 40 4.89 -9.80 10.49
N GLN A 41 3.59 -9.92 10.80
CA GLN A 41 2.98 -9.39 12.03
C GLN A 41 3.19 -7.87 12.19
N ARG A 42 3.37 -7.13 11.09
CA ARG A 42 3.50 -5.66 11.07
C ARG A 42 2.17 -5.00 10.79
N LYS A 43 1.36 -4.90 11.84
CA LYS A 43 -0.04 -4.45 11.80
C LYS A 43 -0.22 -2.97 11.42
N THR A 44 0.80 -2.13 11.56
CA THR A 44 0.72 -0.69 11.26
C THR A 44 1.75 -0.29 10.18
N PRO A 45 1.38 0.59 9.23
CA PRO A 45 2.29 1.12 8.22
C PRO A 45 3.56 1.76 8.76
N TRP A 46 3.49 2.35 9.97
CA TRP A 46 4.63 2.96 10.65
C TRP A 46 5.81 2.01 10.86
N ALA A 47 5.53 0.70 11.03
CA ALA A 47 6.55 -0.33 11.22
C ALA A 47 7.04 -0.95 9.91
N TRP A 48 6.56 -0.48 8.75
CA TRP A 48 6.92 -1.08 7.48
C TRP A 48 8.33 -0.68 7.03
N GLN A 49 8.94 -1.58 6.27
CA GLN A 49 10.19 -1.37 5.58
C GLN A 49 9.96 -1.57 4.08
N ARG A 50 10.88 -1.06 3.25
CA ARG A 50 10.85 -1.20 1.80
C ARG A 50 10.55 -2.64 1.34
N LYS A 51 11.17 -3.63 1.99
CA LYS A 51 11.01 -5.05 1.64
C LYS A 51 9.55 -5.53 1.73
N HIS A 52 8.75 -4.99 2.66
CA HIS A 52 7.37 -5.44 2.83
C HIS A 52 6.50 -5.00 1.64
N VAL A 53 6.65 -3.74 1.21
CA VAL A 53 5.88 -3.21 0.08
C VAL A 53 6.38 -3.74 -1.26
N VAL A 54 7.70 -3.96 -1.42
CA VAL A 54 8.27 -4.59 -2.62
C VAL A 54 7.79 -6.02 -2.78
N TRP A 55 7.83 -6.80 -1.69
CA TRP A 55 7.30 -8.17 -1.73
C TRP A 55 5.82 -8.21 -2.09
N PHE A 56 4.99 -7.32 -1.53
CA PHE A 56 3.57 -7.29 -1.88
C PHE A 56 3.38 -7.07 -3.38
N LEU A 57 4.11 -6.10 -3.93
CA LEU A 57 4.07 -5.73 -5.34
C LEU A 57 4.54 -6.87 -6.26
N GLU A 58 5.69 -7.47 -5.98
CA GLU A 58 6.30 -8.47 -6.87
C GLU A 58 5.74 -9.89 -6.68
N HIS A 59 5.34 -10.26 -5.45
CA HIS A 59 4.97 -11.63 -5.13
C HIS A 59 3.47 -11.81 -4.93
N ARG A 60 2.79 -10.84 -4.30
CA ARG A 60 1.34 -11.00 -4.06
C ARG A 60 0.47 -10.61 -5.24
N LEU A 61 0.98 -9.77 -6.13
CA LEU A 61 0.26 -9.36 -7.33
C LEU A 61 0.72 -10.08 -8.60
N ASP A 62 1.60 -11.06 -8.49
CA ASP A 62 2.23 -11.81 -9.60
C ASP A 62 1.22 -12.34 -10.63
N ARG A 63 0.04 -12.78 -10.18
CA ARG A 63 -1.04 -13.34 -10.99
C ARG A 63 -2.11 -12.33 -11.41
N ARG A 64 -1.96 -11.06 -11.05
CA ARG A 64 -2.91 -10.00 -11.41
C ARG A 64 -2.55 -9.39 -12.76
N ASN A 65 -3.52 -8.77 -13.42
CA ASN A 65 -3.25 -8.06 -14.67
C ASN A 65 -2.47 -6.75 -14.41
N GLY A 66 -1.77 -6.26 -15.44
CA GLY A 66 -0.92 -5.07 -15.32
C GLY A 66 -1.66 -3.80 -14.90
N ALA A 67 -2.96 -3.65 -15.23
CA ALA A 67 -3.77 -2.52 -14.78
C ALA A 67 -4.00 -2.56 -13.25
N THR A 68 -4.31 -3.74 -12.71
CA THR A 68 -4.48 -3.96 -11.27
C THR A 68 -3.17 -3.69 -10.53
N ARG A 69 -2.07 -4.26 -11.03
CA ARG A 69 -0.71 -4.07 -10.48
C ARG A 69 -0.33 -2.59 -10.47
N TYR A 70 -0.62 -1.88 -11.55
CA TYR A 70 -0.41 -0.44 -11.66
C TYR A 70 -1.18 0.36 -10.59
N TYR A 71 -2.46 0.08 -10.37
CA TYR A 71 -3.21 0.81 -9.33
C TYR A 71 -2.69 0.53 -7.91
N TYR A 72 -2.26 -0.71 -7.62
CA TYR A 72 -1.61 -1.00 -6.34
C TYR A 72 -0.27 -0.28 -6.18
N LEU A 73 0.53 -0.17 -7.25
CA LEU A 73 1.75 0.64 -7.24
C LEU A 73 1.46 2.10 -6.88
N LEU A 74 0.42 2.70 -7.49
CA LEU A 74 0.01 4.07 -7.14
C LEU A 74 -0.36 4.20 -5.67
N THR A 75 -1.06 3.22 -5.11
CA THR A 75 -1.37 3.18 -3.67
C THR A 75 -0.11 3.06 -2.81
N VAL A 76 0.85 2.21 -3.18
CA VAL A 76 2.12 2.09 -2.44
C VAL A 76 2.90 3.40 -2.48
N ARG A 77 2.90 4.14 -3.60
CA ARG A 77 3.54 5.47 -3.69
C ARG A 77 2.93 6.47 -2.69
N LEU A 78 1.61 6.45 -2.51
CA LEU A 78 0.95 7.29 -1.50
C LEU A 78 1.36 6.90 -0.07
N ILE A 79 1.46 5.60 0.21
CA ILE A 79 1.91 5.11 1.52
C ILE A 79 3.37 5.54 1.78
N VAL A 80 4.26 5.37 0.81
CA VAL A 80 5.67 5.79 0.91
C VAL A 80 5.79 7.29 1.15
N ARG A 81 5.00 8.10 0.41
CA ARG A 81 4.90 9.54 0.63
C ARG A 81 4.43 9.86 2.04
N ARG A 82 3.39 9.17 2.54
CA ARG A 82 2.85 9.39 3.89
C ARG A 82 3.85 9.03 5.00
N LEU A 83 4.69 8.03 4.76
CA LEU A 83 5.76 7.60 5.66
C LEU A 83 7.04 8.45 5.54
N GLU A 84 7.06 9.41 4.60
CA GLU A 84 8.22 10.26 4.32
C GLU A 84 9.51 9.45 4.06
N LYS A 85 9.37 8.36 3.30
CA LYS A 85 10.50 7.47 2.96
C LYS A 85 10.96 7.69 1.53
N SER A 86 12.26 7.64 1.30
CA SER A 86 12.91 7.73 -0.01
C SER A 86 13.05 6.36 -0.70
N TRP A 87 12.10 5.44 -0.51
CA TRP A 87 12.20 4.09 -1.06
C TRP A 87 11.99 4.06 -2.57
N THR A 88 12.99 3.54 -3.30
CA THR A 88 12.83 3.20 -4.72
C THR A 88 11.97 1.96 -4.87
N LEU A 89 10.77 2.11 -5.43
CA LEU A 89 9.87 1.00 -5.74
C LEU A 89 10.25 0.32 -7.06
N PRO A 90 9.84 -0.94 -7.29
CA PRO A 90 10.08 -1.61 -8.56
C PRO A 90 9.42 -0.84 -9.71
N PRO A 91 9.97 -0.90 -10.92
CA PRO A 91 9.39 -0.26 -12.09
C PRO A 91 8.16 -1.04 -12.56
N ARG A 92 7.25 -0.38 -13.30
CA ARG A 92 5.93 -0.92 -13.71
C ARG A 92 6.03 -2.26 -14.45
N GLU A 93 7.16 -2.53 -15.08
CA GLU A 93 7.44 -3.72 -15.90
C GLU A 93 7.76 -4.95 -15.02
N ARG A 94 8.26 -4.72 -13.81
CA ARG A 94 8.41 -5.75 -12.75
C ARG A 94 7.16 -5.85 -11.86
N ILE A 95 6.32 -4.82 -11.99
CA ILE A 95 4.92 -4.56 -11.60
C ILE A 95 4.04 -5.72 -11.75
#